data_AF-A0A1F4JT46-F1
#
_entry.id   AF-A0A1F4JT46-F1
#
_cell.length_a   1.000
_cell.length_b   1.000
_cell.length_c   1.000
_cell.angle_alpha   90.00
_cell.angle_beta   90.00
_cell.angle_gamma   90.00
#
_symmetry.space_group_name_H-M   'P 1'
#
loop_
_entity.id
_entity.type
_entity.pdbx_description
1 polymer ?
#
loop_
_entity_poly.entity_id
_entity_poly.type
_entity_poly.pdbx_seq_one_letter_code
_entity_poly.pdbx_strand_id
1 'polypeptide(L)'
;MRMSDEEYFRSCVAQERHLAYLLGHHNIEECYESAGTLWENTQALPQWTRDWNACGPLMTKYEITLHYESEAGQVHGSAVTIGKIVVHFSDHPTKDQAVRYAVVKAVIFLLEHPKAGKFK
;
A
#
# COMPACT_ATOMS: atom_id res chain seq x y z
N MET A 1 5.62 -15.71 11.97
CA MET A 1 4.33 -15.58 12.70
C MET A 1 3.40 -14.81 11.78
N ARG A 2 2.36 -15.46 11.24
CA ARG A 2 1.41 -14.81 10.30
C ARG A 2 0.55 -13.85 11.13
N MET A 3 0.51 -12.57 10.76
CA MET A 3 -0.40 -11.60 11.38
C MET A 3 -1.84 -12.10 11.23
N SER A 4 -2.67 -11.84 12.23
CA SER A 4 -4.12 -12.06 12.10
C SER A 4 -4.71 -11.14 11.04
N ASP A 5 -5.85 -11.53 10.46
CA ASP A 5 -6.54 -10.72 9.44
C ASP A 5 -6.91 -9.32 9.98
N GLU A 6 -7.20 -9.22 11.28
CA GLU A 6 -7.49 -7.95 11.94
C GLU A 6 -6.24 -7.05 12.06
N GLU A 7 -5.10 -7.59 12.48
CA GLU A 7 -3.83 -6.85 12.53
C GLU A 7 -3.39 -6.40 11.14
N TYR A 8 -3.54 -7.28 10.15
CA TYR A 8 -3.27 -6.98 8.75
C TYR A 8 -4.13 -5.82 8.26
N PHE A 9 -5.43 -5.87 8.56
CA PHE A 9 -6.36 -4.82 8.18
C PHE A 9 -6.02 -3.48 8.86
N ARG A 10 -5.71 -3.48 10.16
CA ARG A 10 -5.26 -2.28 10.88
C ARG A 10 -4.00 -1.66 10.27
N SER A 11 -3.05 -2.50 9.85
CA SER A 11 -1.85 -2.06 9.13
C SER A 11 -2.18 -1.38 7.80
N CYS A 12 -3.08 -1.98 7.01
CA CYS A 12 -3.57 -1.41 5.76
C CYS A 12 -4.18 -0.02 5.96
N VAL A 13 -5.08 0.12 6.94
CA VAL A 13 -5.72 1.41 7.27
C VAL A 13 -4.69 2.44 7.74
N ALA A 14 -3.71 2.05 8.56
CA ALA A 14 -2.66 2.95 9.01
C ALA A 14 -1.83 3.50 7.84
N GLN A 15 -1.46 2.67 6.87
CA GLN A 15 -0.75 3.09 5.66
C GLN A 15 -1.60 4.03 4.80
N GLU A 16 -2.89 3.73 4.60
CA GLU A 16 -3.79 4.58 3.81
C GLU A 16 -3.97 5.96 4.44
N ARG A 17 -4.10 6.04 5.77
CA ARG A 17 -4.18 7.33 6.48
C ARG A 17 -2.90 8.13 6.34
N HIS A 18 -1.76 7.47 6.48
CA HIS A 18 -0.47 8.12 6.34
C HIS A 18 -0.28 8.67 4.92
N LEU A 19 -0.65 7.89 3.91
CA LEU A 19 -0.67 8.36 2.52
C LEU A 19 -1.63 9.54 2.35
N ALA A 20 -2.85 9.46 2.88
CA ALA A 20 -3.83 10.55 2.80
C ALA A 20 -3.27 11.85 3.40
N TYR A 21 -2.64 11.78 4.58
CA TYR A 21 -1.99 12.92 5.21
C TYR A 21 -0.89 13.53 4.33
N LEU A 22 -0.03 12.70 3.74
CA LEU A 22 1.03 13.16 2.82
C LEU A 22 0.48 13.77 1.53
N LEU A 23 -0.74 13.40 1.12
CA LEU A 23 -1.44 13.98 -0.02
C LEU A 23 -2.21 15.27 0.31
N GLY A 24 -2.23 15.71 1.57
CA GLY A 24 -2.88 16.94 2.03
C GLY A 24 -4.26 16.74 2.65
N HIS A 25 -4.69 15.49 2.89
CA HIS A 25 -5.94 15.20 3.57
C HIS A 25 -5.72 15.20 5.09
N HIS A 26 -6.08 16.29 5.78
CA HIS A 26 -5.72 16.50 7.18
C HIS A 26 -6.85 16.21 8.18
N ASN A 27 -8.11 16.20 7.73
CA ASN A 27 -9.29 16.01 8.59
C ASN A 27 -9.91 14.63 8.36
N ILE A 28 -9.19 13.58 8.78
CA ILE A 28 -9.63 12.20 8.59
C ILE A 28 -10.39 11.72 9.83
N GLU A 29 -11.69 11.47 9.69
CA GLU A 29 -12.54 10.86 10.73
C GLU A 29 -12.47 9.33 10.65
N GLU A 30 -12.27 8.69 11.81
CA GLU A 30 -12.25 7.23 11.97
C GLU A 30 -13.61 6.73 12.46
N CYS A 31 -14.33 5.97 11.62
CA CYS A 31 -15.49 5.22 12.10
C CYS A 31 -15.01 3.89 12.72
N TYR A 32 -14.76 3.87 14.03
CA TYR A 32 -14.29 2.69 14.79
C TYR A 32 -15.23 1.47 14.73
N GLU A 33 -16.50 1.66 14.34
CA GLU A 33 -17.53 0.61 14.35
C GLU A 33 -17.39 -0.37 13.18
N SER A 34 -16.66 -0.01 12.12
CA SER A 34 -16.24 -0.96 11.09
C SER A 34 -14.79 -0.71 10.76
N ALA A 35 -13.97 -1.74 10.88
CA ALA A 35 -12.67 -1.82 10.25
C ALA A 35 -12.84 -1.70 8.73
N GLY A 36 -13.11 -0.50 8.19
CA GLY A 36 -13.63 -0.42 6.82
C GLY A 36 -13.55 0.90 6.09
N THR A 37 -13.86 2.04 6.71
CA THR A 37 -14.05 3.27 5.90
C THR A 37 -13.41 4.48 6.57
N LEU A 38 -12.46 5.06 5.86
CA LEU A 38 -11.83 6.34 6.19
C LEU A 38 -12.65 7.46 5.56
N TRP A 39 -12.88 8.56 6.27
CA TRP A 39 -13.65 9.70 5.76
C TRP A 39 -12.88 11.01 5.91
N GLU A 40 -12.97 11.90 4.92
CA GLU A 40 -12.59 13.31 5.03
C GLU A 40 -13.78 14.19 4.65
N ASN A 41 -14.17 15.15 5.51
CA ASN A 41 -15.28 16.07 5.25
C ASN A 41 -16.55 15.37 4.73
N THR A 42 -16.95 14.25 5.35
CA THR A 42 -18.09 13.40 4.92
C THR A 42 -17.95 12.75 3.54
N GLN A 43 -16.73 12.65 2.99
CA GLN A 43 -16.42 11.85 1.80
C GLN A 43 -15.51 10.68 2.14
N ALA A 44 -15.82 9.50 1.62
CA ALA A 44 -14.99 8.32 1.84
C ALA A 44 -13.62 8.49 1.13
N LEU A 45 -12.54 8.28 1.86
CA LEU A 45 -11.19 8.27 1.31
C LEU A 45 -10.96 7.03 0.44
N PRO A 46 -10.09 7.13 -0.58
CA PRO A 46 -9.75 5.98 -1.41
C PRO A 46 -9.06 4.88 -0.59
N GLN A 47 -9.51 3.64 -0.78
CA GLN A 47 -8.97 2.48 -0.05
C GLN A 47 -7.76 1.89 -0.80
N TRP A 48 -6.65 2.62 -0.90
CA TRP A 48 -5.53 2.28 -1.80
C TRP A 48 -4.92 0.89 -1.60
N THR A 49 -4.98 0.31 -0.40
CA THR A 49 -4.44 -1.05 -0.17
C THR A 49 -5.46 -2.15 -0.50
N ARG A 50 -6.73 -1.78 -0.68
CA ARG A 50 -7.88 -2.69 -0.74
C ARG A 50 -8.62 -2.65 -2.08
N ASP A 51 -8.59 -1.52 -2.77
CA ASP A 51 -9.22 -1.30 -4.09
C ASP A 51 -8.17 -0.96 -5.16
N TRP A 52 -8.17 -1.74 -6.24
CA TRP A 52 -7.31 -1.50 -7.40
C TRP A 52 -7.67 -0.21 -8.15
N ASN A 53 -8.93 0.20 -8.18
CA ASN A 53 -9.34 1.43 -8.87
C ASN A 53 -8.75 2.67 -8.17
N ALA A 54 -8.60 2.61 -6.85
CA ALA A 54 -7.89 3.62 -6.08
C ALA A 54 -6.36 3.52 -6.25
N CYS A 55 -5.80 2.30 -6.21
CA CYS A 55 -4.35 2.06 -6.24
C CYS A 55 -3.70 2.33 -7.61
N GLY A 56 -4.33 1.89 -8.71
CA GLY A 56 -3.76 1.97 -10.06
C GLY A 56 -3.31 3.37 -10.49
N PRO A 57 -4.11 4.43 -10.24
CA PRO A 57 -3.71 5.81 -10.49
C PRO A 57 -2.42 6.24 -9.75
N LEU A 58 -2.11 5.68 -8.58
CA LEU A 58 -0.85 5.98 -7.88
C LEU A 58 0.36 5.48 -8.67
N MET A 59 0.25 4.29 -9.27
CA MET A 59 1.36 3.68 -10.00
C MET A 59 1.79 4.53 -11.19
N THR A 60 0.82 5.05 -11.93
CA THR A 60 1.08 5.90 -13.10
C THR A 60 1.54 7.30 -12.68
N LYS A 61 0.89 7.90 -11.68
CA LYS A 61 1.23 9.25 -11.19
C LYS A 61 2.65 9.34 -10.62
N TYR A 62 3.10 8.30 -9.92
CA TYR A 62 4.43 8.26 -9.27
C TYR A 62 5.44 7.40 -10.01
N GLU A 63 5.13 6.94 -11.23
CA GLU A 63 6.00 6.10 -12.06
C GLU A 63 6.55 4.87 -11.31
N ILE A 64 5.66 4.15 -10.63
CA ILE A 64 6.00 2.99 -9.81
C ILE A 64 6.29 1.78 -10.69
N THR A 65 7.53 1.29 -10.66
CA THR A 65 7.96 0.05 -11.32
C THR A 65 7.89 -1.13 -10.36
N LEU A 66 7.24 -2.22 -10.78
CA LEU A 66 7.15 -3.46 -10.01
C LEU A 66 8.15 -4.49 -10.54
N HIS A 67 8.93 -5.09 -9.64
CA HIS A 67 9.75 -6.26 -9.94
C HIS A 67 9.25 -7.46 -9.14
N TYR A 68 8.93 -8.55 -9.82
CA TYR A 68 8.54 -9.80 -9.17
C TYR A 68 9.77 -10.66 -8.97
N GLU A 69 10.10 -10.96 -7.71
CA GLU A 69 11.22 -11.83 -7.37
C GLU A 69 10.78 -13.28 -7.40
N SER A 70 11.53 -14.13 -8.09
CA SER A 70 11.31 -15.57 -8.14
C SER A 70 12.56 -16.31 -7.71
N GLU A 71 12.43 -17.22 -6.75
CA GLU A 71 13.52 -18.12 -6.37
C GLU A 71 13.71 -19.22 -7.43
N ALA A 72 14.95 -19.68 -7.59
CA ALA A 72 15.29 -20.73 -8.53
C ALA A 72 14.49 -22.01 -8.22
N GLY A 73 13.64 -22.43 -9.17
CA GLY A 73 12.79 -23.61 -9.04
C GLY A 73 11.33 -23.33 -8.64
N GLN A 74 10.93 -22.07 -8.42
CA GLN A 74 9.54 -21.71 -8.20
C GLN A 74 8.88 -21.14 -9.45
N VAL A 75 7.69 -21.65 -9.79
CA VAL A 75 6.84 -21.17 -10.90
C VAL A 75 6.21 -19.80 -10.59
N HIS A 76 6.21 -19.42 -9.32
CA HIS A 76 5.55 -18.22 -8.81
C HIS A 76 6.56 -17.39 -8.03
N GLY A 77 6.54 -16.07 -8.23
CA GLY A 77 7.36 -15.16 -7.44
C GLY A 77 7.03 -15.25 -5.94
N SER A 78 8.03 -15.01 -5.11
CA SER A 78 7.97 -15.04 -3.64
C SER A 78 7.77 -13.66 -3.02
N ALA A 79 8.16 -12.60 -3.73
CA ALA A 79 8.03 -11.21 -3.29
C ALA A 79 7.81 -10.25 -4.47
N VAL A 80 7.39 -9.03 -4.14
CA VAL A 80 7.42 -7.89 -5.04
C VAL A 80 8.37 -6.83 -4.49
N THR A 81 9.17 -6.26 -5.37
CA THR A 81 10.16 -5.23 -5.06
C THR A 81 9.87 -3.97 -5.86
N ILE A 82 9.91 -2.83 -5.17
CA ILE A 82 9.75 -1.49 -5.72
C ILE A 82 10.91 -0.65 -5.21
N GLY A 83 11.95 -0.52 -6.04
CA GLY A 83 13.23 0.06 -5.64
C GLY A 83 13.81 -0.65 -4.41
N LYS A 84 13.75 -0.02 -3.24
CA LYS A 84 14.28 -0.57 -1.97
C LYS A 84 13.22 -1.27 -1.11
N ILE A 85 11.96 -1.20 -1.50
CA ILE A 85 10.86 -1.77 -0.73
C ILE A 85 10.64 -3.19 -1.23
N VAL A 86 10.82 -4.15 -0.33
CA VAL A 86 10.52 -5.56 -0.57
C VAL A 86 9.30 -5.94 0.25
N VAL A 87 8.33 -6.59 -0.39
CA VAL A 87 7.13 -7.12 0.26
C VAL A 87 6.99 -8.59 -0.12
N HIS A 88 7.10 -9.47 0.87
CA HIS A 88 6.95 -10.91 0.68
C HIS A 88 5.47 -11.30 0.58
N PHE A 89 5.12 -12.16 -0.37
CA PHE A 89 3.74 -12.58 -0.55
C PHE A 89 3.21 -13.45 0.60
N SER A 90 4.11 -14.09 1.36
CA SER A 90 3.75 -14.87 2.55
C SER A 90 3.15 -14.05 3.68
N ASP A 91 3.40 -12.74 3.71
CA ASP A 91 2.99 -11.84 4.79
C ASP A 91 1.59 -11.26 4.55
N HIS A 92 0.98 -11.58 3.41
CA HIS A 92 -0.29 -11.02 2.96
C HIS A 92 -1.31 -12.13 2.67
N PRO A 93 -2.62 -11.87 2.83
CA PRO A 93 -3.67 -12.83 2.49
C PRO A 93 -3.67 -13.23 1.01
N THR A 94 -3.32 -12.31 0.11
CA THR A 94 -3.23 -12.55 -1.35
C THR A 94 -2.07 -11.79 -1.97
N LYS A 95 -1.58 -12.26 -3.13
CA LYS A 95 -0.55 -11.55 -3.91
C LYS A 95 -0.99 -10.14 -4.30
N ASP A 96 -2.23 -10.00 -4.74
CA ASP A 96 -2.82 -8.72 -5.11
C ASP A 96 -2.77 -7.70 -3.97
N GLN A 97 -3.10 -8.13 -2.75
CA GLN A 97 -3.00 -7.27 -1.57
C GLN A 97 -1.55 -6.90 -1.25
N ALA A 98 -0.61 -7.84 -1.38
CA ALA A 98 0.81 -7.56 -1.22
C ALA A 98 1.31 -6.50 -2.21
N VAL A 99 0.88 -6.59 -3.48
CA VAL A 99 1.26 -5.63 -4.51
C VAL A 99 0.68 -4.24 -4.21
N ARG A 100 -0.62 -4.12 -3.90
CA ARG A 100 -1.21 -2.82 -3.53
C ARG A 100 -0.54 -2.23 -2.29
N TYR A 101 -0.26 -3.05 -1.28
CA TYR A 101 0.44 -2.63 -0.09
C TYR A 101 1.86 -2.13 -0.39
N ALA A 102 2.60 -2.82 -1.26
CA ALA A 102 3.92 -2.40 -1.72
C ALA A 102 3.86 -1.04 -2.45
N VAL A 103 2.88 -0.86 -3.34
CA VAL A 103 2.67 0.41 -4.06
C VAL A 103 2.42 1.56 -3.08
N VAL A 104 1.53 1.36 -2.09
CA VAL A 104 1.24 2.39 -1.09
C VAL A 104 2.49 2.74 -0.27
N LYS A 105 3.24 1.75 0.21
CA LYS A 105 4.52 1.99 0.91
C LYS A 105 5.53 2.74 0.04
N ALA A 106 5.59 2.43 -1.25
CA ALA A 106 6.49 3.08 -2.20
C ALA A 106 6.13 4.55 -2.41
N VAL A 107 4.86 4.84 -2.58
CA VAL A 107 4.38 6.21 -2.74
C VAL A 107 4.62 7.02 -1.48
N ILE A 108 4.31 6.47 -0.30
CA ILE A 108 4.62 7.07 0.99
C ILE A 108 6.11 7.43 1.07
N PHE A 109 6.98 6.47 0.78
CA PHE A 109 8.43 6.69 0.82
C PHE A 109 8.88 7.82 -0.10
N LEU A 110 8.34 7.91 -1.32
CA LEU A 110 8.66 8.99 -2.26
C LEU A 110 8.21 10.36 -1.74
N LEU A 111 7.03 10.43 -1.12
CA LEU A 111 6.48 11.66 -0.55
C LEU A 111 7.25 12.11 0.71
N GLU A 112 7.68 11.17 1.55
CA GLU A 112 8.50 11.45 2.74
C GLU A 112 9.94 11.82 2.39
N HIS A 113 10.47 11.26 1.29
CA HIS A 113 11.86 11.46 0.89
C HIS A 113 12.00 11.97 -0.55
N PRO A 114 11.58 13.22 -0.85
CA PRO A 114 11.64 13.77 -2.22
C PRO A 114 13.05 13.78 -2.82
N LYS A 115 14.09 13.83 -1.98
CA LYS A 115 15.51 13.82 -2.39
C LYS A 115 16.04 12.42 -2.72
N ALA A 116 15.33 11.35 -2.37
CA ALA A 116 15.75 9.98 -2.66
C ALA A 116 15.66 9.62 -4.16
N GLY A 117 15.00 10.47 -4.96
CA GLY A 117 14.78 10.25 -6.39
C GLY A 117 13.68 9.23 -6.67
N LYS A 118 13.20 9.17 -7.92
CA LYS A 118 12.25 8.14 -8.35
C LYS A 118 12.91 6.76 -8.27
N PHE A 119 12.12 5.73 -7.96
CA PHE A 119 12.60 4.35 -8.03
C PHE A 119 13.01 4.07 -9.49
N LYS A 120 14.31 3.84 -9.72
CA LYS A 120 14.87 3.51 -11.03
C LYS A 120 14.90 2.01 -11.24
#